data_AF-A0A2S7JHS6-F1
#
_entry.id   AF-A0A2S7JHS6-F1
#
_cell.length_a   1.000
_cell.length_b   1.000
_cell.length_c   1.000
_cell.angle_alpha   90.00
_cell.angle_beta   90.00
_cell.angle_gamma   90.00
#
_symmetry.space_group_name_H-M   'P 1'
#
loop_
_entity.id
_entity.type
_entity.pdbx_description
1 polymer ?
#
loop_
_entity_poly.entity_id
_entity_poly.type
_entity_poly.pdbx_seq_one_letter_code
_entity_poly.pdbx_strand_id
1 'polypeptide(L)'
;MINHTMVLTINGTRRSEKAGGLDDGEVSTFENKPGEYREDLSTVEDLIENINHSAYMRGEWISSMKLDGRDIVEEHAIKILQENMLNIGESAVELSQAGMFAAADLEDLITFLQSIKAKHFDDNLEDDHE
;
A
#
# COMPACT_ATOMS: atom_id res chain seq x y z
N MET A 1 -10.26 1.08 -20.95
CA MET A 1 -10.98 1.92 -19.98
C MET A 1 -11.16 1.08 -18.73
N ILE A 2 -10.71 1.60 -17.60
CA ILE A 2 -10.74 0.89 -16.32
C ILE A 2 -12.18 0.72 -15.87
N ASN A 3 -12.59 -0.53 -15.63
CA ASN A 3 -13.94 -0.90 -15.20
C ASN A 3 -13.94 -1.53 -13.80
N HIS A 4 -13.00 -1.11 -12.96
CA HIS A 4 -12.83 -1.58 -11.59
C HIS A 4 -13.26 -0.49 -10.61
N THR A 5 -13.77 -0.87 -9.45
CA THR A 5 -13.89 0.06 -8.33
C THR A 5 -12.57 0.05 -7.56
N MET A 6 -11.99 1.21 -7.34
CA MET A 6 -10.78 1.38 -6.56
C MET A 6 -11.09 2.05 -5.22
N VAL A 7 -10.54 1.52 -4.14
CA VAL A 7 -10.44 2.21 -2.85
C VAL A 7 -8.96 2.34 -2.50
N LEU A 8 -8.47 3.57 -2.37
CA LEU A 8 -7.08 3.91 -2.13
C LEU A 8 -6.93 4.55 -0.75
N THR A 9 -6.06 4.01 0.10
CA THR A 9 -5.68 4.63 1.38
C THR A 9 -4.24 5.13 1.31
N ILE A 10 -4.08 6.42 1.58
CA ILE A 10 -2.81 7.15 1.50
C ILE A 10 -2.53 7.75 2.88
N ASN A 11 -1.25 7.76 3.25
CA ASN A 11 -0.78 8.33 4.50
C ASN A 11 0.15 9.50 4.18
N GLY A 12 -0.09 10.60 4.88
CA GLY A 12 0.77 11.77 4.87
C GLY A 12 2.03 11.54 5.68
N THR A 13 3.09 12.18 5.23
CA THR A 13 4.42 12.15 5.85
C THR A 13 4.92 13.58 6.01
N ARG A 14 5.98 13.77 6.79
CA ARG A 14 6.71 15.05 6.81
C ARG A 14 7.13 15.56 5.43
N ARG A 15 7.32 14.67 4.45
CA ARG A 15 7.66 15.06 3.08
C ARG A 15 6.43 15.58 2.34
N SER A 16 5.26 14.97 2.53
CA SER A 16 4.02 15.45 1.92
C SER A 16 3.55 16.76 2.49
N GLU A 17 3.63 16.94 3.80
CA GLU A 17 3.28 18.21 4.45
C GLU A 17 4.10 19.37 3.85
N LYS A 18 5.41 19.17 3.67
CA LYS A 18 6.29 20.17 3.02
C LYS A 18 5.98 20.41 1.55
N ALA A 19 5.42 19.42 0.85
CA ALA A 19 5.03 19.52 -0.55
C ALA A 19 3.61 20.09 -0.72
N GLY A 20 2.89 20.39 0.38
CA GLY A 20 1.49 20.81 0.35
C GLY A 20 0.50 19.68 0.07
N GLY A 21 0.91 18.43 0.32
CA GLY A 21 0.05 17.25 0.35
C GLY A 21 -0.60 17.04 1.71
N LEU A 22 -0.86 15.78 2.07
CA LEU A 22 -1.39 15.40 3.38
C LEU A 22 -0.44 15.77 4.53
N ASP A 23 -1.00 16.10 5.69
CA ASP A 23 -0.24 16.41 6.91
C ASP A 23 0.47 15.14 7.45
N ASP A 24 1.57 15.30 8.19
CA ASP A 24 2.30 14.17 8.81
C ASP A 24 1.37 13.37 9.75
N GLY A 25 1.18 12.08 9.45
CA GLY A 25 0.27 11.20 10.19
C GLY A 25 -1.21 11.30 9.80
N GLU A 26 -1.56 12.15 8.84
CA GLU A 26 -2.92 12.15 8.26
C GLU A 26 -3.13 10.91 7.39
N VAL A 27 -4.31 10.30 7.50
CA VAL A 27 -4.72 9.17 6.66
C VAL A 27 -5.96 9.56 5.88
N SER A 28 -5.89 9.42 4.57
CA SER A 28 -7.00 9.74 3.66
C SER A 28 -7.38 8.52 2.81
N THR A 29 -8.67 8.34 2.59
CA THR A 29 -9.23 7.27 1.76
C THR A 29 -10.04 7.85 0.61
N PHE A 30 -9.78 7.37 -0.60
CA PHE A 30 -10.44 7.80 -1.83
C PHE A 30 -11.11 6.60 -2.50
N GLU A 31 -12.32 6.78 -3.01
CA GLU A 31 -13.02 5.79 -3.82
C GLU A 31 -13.18 6.33 -5.25
N ASN A 32 -12.83 5.51 -6.24
CA ASN A 32 -13.11 5.77 -7.65
C ASN A 32 -13.92 4.62 -8.25
N LYS A 33 -15.04 4.95 -8.86
CA LYS A 33 -15.93 4.01 -9.55
C LYS A 33 -15.61 3.93 -11.04
N PRO A 34 -16.06 2.86 -11.74
CA PRO A 34 -15.99 2.81 -13.18
C PRO A 34 -16.56 4.09 -13.83
N GLY A 35 -15.78 4.70 -14.72
CA GLY A 35 -16.12 5.96 -15.39
C GLY A 35 -15.68 7.24 -14.67
N GLU A 36 -15.12 7.17 -13.46
CA GLU A 36 -14.55 8.32 -12.74
C GLU A 36 -13.05 8.51 -13.00
N TYR A 37 -12.41 7.54 -13.66
CA TYR A 37 -11.01 7.60 -14.02
C TYR A 37 -10.76 8.56 -15.18
N ARG A 38 -9.55 9.13 -15.23
CA ARG A 38 -9.11 9.94 -16.36
C ARG A 38 -9.16 9.15 -17.66
N GLU A 39 -9.53 9.83 -18.74
CA GLU A 39 -9.69 9.22 -20.07
C GLU A 39 -8.39 8.65 -20.65
N ASP A 40 -7.23 9.15 -20.20
CA ASP A 40 -5.92 8.69 -20.65
C ASP A 40 -5.42 7.41 -19.95
N LEU A 41 -6.12 6.94 -18.90
CA LEU A 41 -5.80 5.67 -18.23
C LEU A 41 -6.58 4.53 -18.88
N SER A 42 -5.85 3.61 -19.53
CA SER A 42 -6.47 2.57 -20.36
C SER A 42 -6.52 1.20 -19.67
N THR A 43 -5.53 0.92 -18.82
CA THR A 43 -5.30 -0.36 -18.14
C THR A 43 -5.17 -0.18 -16.62
N VAL A 44 -5.22 -1.29 -15.87
CA VAL A 44 -4.97 -1.28 -14.42
C VAL A 44 -3.52 -0.94 -14.13
N GLU A 45 -2.60 -1.36 -14.98
CA GLU A 45 -1.17 -1.05 -14.90
C GLU A 45 -0.94 0.46 -15.02
N ASP A 46 -1.60 1.14 -15.96
CA ASP A 46 -1.53 2.61 -16.09
C ASP A 46 -2.01 3.31 -14.82
N LEU A 47 -3.08 2.79 -14.20
CA LEU A 47 -3.63 3.31 -12.95
C LEU A 47 -2.62 3.18 -11.80
N ILE A 48 -2.05 2.00 -11.63
CA ILE A 48 -1.07 1.72 -10.58
C ILE A 48 0.17 2.60 -10.78
N GLU A 49 0.68 2.72 -12.01
CA GLU A 49 1.82 3.59 -12.33
C GLU A 49 1.50 5.06 -12.04
N ASN A 50 0.31 5.53 -12.42
CA ASN A 50 -0.13 6.90 -12.14
C ASN A 50 -0.19 7.19 -10.64
N ILE A 51 -0.75 6.28 -9.86
CA ILE A 51 -0.87 6.42 -8.40
C ILE A 51 0.52 6.39 -7.74
N ASN A 52 1.38 5.44 -8.14
CA ASN A 52 2.75 5.35 -7.64
C ASN A 52 3.53 6.64 -7.93
N HIS A 53 3.45 7.14 -9.15
CA HIS A 53 4.10 8.39 -9.53
C HIS A 53 3.57 9.57 -8.72
N SER A 54 2.24 9.67 -8.57
CA SER A 54 1.59 10.72 -7.80
C SER A 54 2.01 10.71 -6.33
N ALA A 55 1.97 9.55 -5.67
CA ALA A 55 2.37 9.40 -4.28
C ALA A 55 3.85 9.77 -4.09
N TYR A 56 4.72 9.29 -4.97
CA TYR A 56 6.15 9.64 -4.95
C TYR A 56 6.40 11.16 -5.08
N MET A 57 5.71 11.81 -6.02
CA MET A 57 5.85 13.25 -6.25
C MET A 57 5.34 14.06 -5.07
N ARG A 58 4.25 13.62 -4.43
CA ARG A 58 3.69 14.24 -3.23
C ARG A 58 4.40 13.85 -1.95
N GLY A 59 5.29 12.86 -1.96
CA GLY A 59 5.93 12.38 -0.74
C GLY A 59 4.96 11.66 0.20
N GLU A 60 3.91 11.07 -0.34
CA GLU A 60 2.91 10.27 0.37
C GLU A 60 3.25 8.78 0.20
N TRP A 61 2.74 7.92 1.08
CA TRP A 61 2.85 6.47 0.90
C TRP A 61 1.49 5.79 0.94
N ILE A 62 1.35 4.70 0.20
CA ILE A 62 0.09 4.01 -0.03
C ILE A 62 0.06 2.79 0.88
N SER A 63 -0.85 2.76 1.85
CA SER A 63 -1.02 1.61 2.77
C SER A 63 -2.06 0.59 2.28
N SER A 64 -2.91 0.95 1.32
CA SER A 64 -3.90 0.04 0.73
C SER A 64 -4.34 0.53 -0.64
N MET A 65 -4.46 -0.39 -1.60
CA MET A 65 -5.13 -0.12 -2.88
C MET A 65 -5.99 -1.32 -3.25
N LYS A 66 -7.30 -1.19 -3.04
CA LYS A 66 -8.28 -2.24 -3.31
C LYS A 66 -8.88 -2.06 -4.68
N LEU A 67 -8.68 -3.04 -5.57
CA LEU A 67 -9.34 -3.13 -6.87
C LEU A 67 -10.38 -4.24 -6.81
N ASP A 68 -11.66 -3.88 -6.93
CA ASP A 68 -12.81 -4.78 -6.75
C ASP A 68 -12.72 -5.62 -5.45
N GLY A 69 -12.19 -5.01 -4.38
CA GLY A 69 -12.03 -5.63 -3.06
C GLY A 69 -10.72 -6.41 -2.86
N ARG A 70 -9.88 -6.57 -3.88
CA ARG A 70 -8.53 -7.18 -3.75
C ARG A 70 -7.48 -6.11 -3.51
N ASP A 71 -6.75 -6.23 -2.40
CA ASP A 71 -5.75 -5.25 -2.00
C ASP A 71 -4.37 -5.59 -2.58
N ILE A 72 -3.96 -4.88 -3.63
CA ILE A 72 -2.71 -5.16 -4.34
C ILE A 72 -1.47 -4.79 -3.51
N VAL A 73 -1.61 -3.82 -2.59
CA VAL A 73 -0.52 -3.36 -1.72
C VAL A 73 -0.26 -4.42 -0.66
N GLU A 74 -1.34 -4.96 -0.10
CA GLU A 74 -1.30 -6.09 0.83
C GLU A 74 -0.73 -7.34 0.16
N GLU A 75 -1.18 -7.70 -1.05
CA GLU A 75 -0.65 -8.84 -1.81
C GLU A 75 0.87 -8.71 -2.06
N HIS A 76 1.35 -7.51 -2.37
CA HIS A 76 2.77 -7.24 -2.55
C HIS A 76 3.57 -7.42 -1.25
N ALA A 77 3.06 -6.90 -0.13
CA ALA A 77 3.70 -7.04 1.17
C ALA A 77 3.71 -8.49 1.68
N ILE A 78 2.65 -9.26 1.43
CA ILE A 78 2.60 -10.71 1.70
C ILE A 78 3.71 -11.43 0.95
N LYS A 79 3.89 -11.12 -0.34
CA LYS A 79 4.94 -11.73 -1.16
C LYS A 79 6.34 -11.44 -0.61
N ILE A 80 6.63 -10.18 -0.27
CA ILE A 80 7.93 -9.80 0.32
C ILE A 80 8.16 -10.50 1.66
N LEU A 81 7.12 -10.62 2.50
CA LEU A 81 7.21 -11.39 3.75
C LEU A 81 7.56 -12.84 3.48
N GLN A 82 6.93 -13.49 2.50
CA GLN A 82 7.22 -14.88 2.14
C GLN A 82 8.65 -15.05 1.61
N GLU A 83 9.10 -14.14 0.74
CA GLU A 83 10.46 -14.15 0.17
C GLU A 83 11.53 -13.96 1.26
N ASN A 84 11.25 -13.17 2.29
CA ASN A 84 12.13 -12.93 3.43
C ASN A 84 11.83 -13.82 4.65
N MET A 85 11.17 -14.97 4.46
CA MET A 85 10.89 -15.95 5.54
C MET A 85 10.23 -15.33 6.79
N LEU A 86 9.31 -14.39 6.57
CA LEU A 86 8.57 -13.62 7.59
C LEU A 86 9.46 -12.72 8.48
N ASN A 87 10.66 -12.37 8.02
CA ASN A 87 11.53 -11.40 8.67
C ASN A 87 11.05 -9.97 8.39
N ILE A 88 10.45 -9.34 9.42
CA ILE A 88 9.90 -7.98 9.33
C ILE A 88 10.97 -6.94 8.98
N GLY A 89 12.17 -7.05 9.54
CA GLY A 89 13.23 -6.06 9.34
C GLY A 89 13.75 -6.04 7.90
N GLU A 90 14.03 -7.23 7.35
CA GLU A 90 14.46 -7.38 5.95
C GLU A 90 13.34 -6.96 4.99
N SER A 91 12.11 -7.38 5.28
CA SER A 91 10.92 -7.02 4.48
C SER A 91 10.66 -5.52 4.48
N ALA A 92 10.86 -4.83 5.61
CA ALA A 92 10.65 -3.38 5.71
C ALA A 92 11.70 -2.61 4.88
N VAL A 93 12.95 -3.07 4.91
CA VAL A 93 14.02 -2.51 4.08
C VAL A 93 13.73 -2.72 2.60
N GLU A 94 13.25 -3.91 2.19
CA GLU A 94 12.88 -4.18 0.81
C GLU A 94 11.67 -3.34 0.36
N LEU A 95 10.60 -3.27 1.18
CA LEU A 95 9.45 -2.40 0.90
C LEU A 95 9.85 -0.95 0.73
N SER A 96 10.75 -0.42 1.57
CA SER A 96 11.19 0.99 1.47
C SER A 96 11.84 1.34 0.11
N GLN A 97 12.28 0.34 -0.65
CA GLN A 97 12.85 0.52 -1.99
C GLN A 97 11.79 0.46 -3.10
N ALA A 98 10.58 -0.01 -2.79
CA ALA A 98 9.45 -0.02 -3.72
C ALA A 98 8.75 1.34 -3.77
N GLY A 99 8.46 1.82 -4.98
CA GLY A 99 8.03 3.21 -5.22
C GLY A 99 6.82 3.68 -4.40
N MET A 100 5.84 2.81 -4.15
CA MET A 100 4.61 3.14 -3.40
C MET A 100 4.82 3.30 -1.89
N PHE A 101 5.96 2.85 -1.37
CA PHE A 101 6.36 2.91 0.03
C PHE A 101 7.56 3.84 0.26
N ALA A 102 8.16 4.39 -0.80
CA ALA A 102 9.44 5.10 -0.73
C ALA A 102 9.43 6.37 0.14
N ALA A 103 8.24 6.87 0.49
CA ALA A 103 8.06 8.00 1.39
C ALA A 103 7.75 7.58 2.83
N ALA A 104 7.36 6.32 3.07
CA ALA A 104 7.09 5.81 4.41
C ALA A 104 8.37 5.79 5.23
N ASP A 105 8.25 6.06 6.52
CA ASP A 105 9.35 5.80 7.43
C ASP A 105 9.45 4.30 7.76
N LEU A 106 10.58 3.88 8.32
CA LEU A 106 10.81 2.46 8.60
C LEU A 106 9.88 1.93 9.70
N GLU A 107 9.43 2.78 10.63
CA GLU A 107 8.58 2.40 11.75
C GLU A 107 7.15 2.11 11.28
N ASP A 108 6.63 2.93 10.37
CA ASP A 108 5.38 2.74 9.65
C ASP A 108 5.38 1.42 8.88
N LEU A 109 6.46 1.16 8.13
CA LEU A 109 6.60 -0.08 7.35
C LEU A 109 6.67 -1.32 8.24
N ILE A 110 7.37 -1.24 9.37
CA ILE A 110 7.41 -2.33 10.35
C ILE A 110 6.01 -2.59 10.90
N THR A 111 5.28 -1.54 11.30
CA THR A 111 3.93 -1.65 11.85
C THR A 111 2.96 -2.22 10.82
N PHE A 112 3.03 -1.74 9.57
CA PHE A 112 2.27 -2.25 8.44
C PHE A 112 2.51 -3.75 8.22
N LEU A 113 3.77 -4.16 8.14
CA LEU A 113 4.15 -5.57 7.96
C LEU A 113 3.74 -6.45 9.14
N GLN A 114 3.84 -5.96 10.37
CA GLN A 114 3.34 -6.68 11.56
C GLN A 114 1.84 -6.93 11.47
N SER A 115 1.06 -5.94 11.03
CA SER A 115 -0.39 -6.09 10.87
C SER A 115 -0.76 -7.13 9.80
N ILE A 116 -0.04 -7.13 8.68
CA ILE A 116 -0.22 -8.13 7.61
C ILE A 116 0.20 -9.50 8.12
N LYS A 117 1.33 -9.59 8.82
CA LYS A 117 1.81 -10.86 9.35
C LYS A 117 0.80 -11.51 10.27
N ALA A 118 0.30 -10.74 11.23
CA ALA A 118 -0.71 -11.18 12.19
C ALA A 118 -1.96 -11.71 11.46
N LYS A 119 -2.48 -10.94 10.50
CA LYS A 119 -3.70 -11.26 9.74
C LYS A 119 -3.60 -12.52 8.87
N HIS A 120 -2.43 -12.83 8.31
CA HIS A 120 -2.29 -13.87 7.27
C HIS A 120 -1.49 -15.10 7.68
N PHE A 121 -0.63 -14.99 8.67
CA PHE A 121 0.30 -16.06 9.03
C PHE A 121 0.18 -16.52 10.48
N ASP A 122 -0.21 -15.62 11.40
CA ASP A 122 -0.26 -15.96 12.82
C ASP A 122 -1.61 -16.59 13.24
N ASP A 123 -2.70 -16.37 12.49
CA ASP A 123 -4.05 -16.93 12.74
C ASP A 123 -4.20 -18.43 12.37
N ASN A 124 -3.13 -19.13 11.95
CA ASN A 124 -3.15 -20.58 11.64
C ASN A 124 -2.64 -21.48 12.79
N LEU A 125 -2.51 -20.96 14.01
CA LEU A 125 -1.94 -21.69 15.16
C LEU A 125 -2.95 -22.25 16.17
N GLU A 126 -4.27 -22.08 15.96
CA GLU A 126 -5.31 -22.50 16.92
C GLU A 126 -6.11 -23.77 16.56
N ASP A 127 -5.68 -24.60 15.60
CA ASP A 127 -6.44 -25.81 15.18
C ASP A 127 -5.70 -27.16 15.38
N ASP A 128 -4.72 -27.24 16.28
CA ASP A 128 -3.97 -28.50 16.58
C ASP A 128 -4.08 -28.96 18.06
N HIS A 129 -5.28 -28.88 18.62
CA HIS A 129 -5.61 -29.53 19.90
C HIS A 129 -6.89 -30.38 19.78
N GLU A 130 -6.78 -31.54 19.13
CA GLU A 130 -7.63 -32.72 19.43
C GLU A 130 -7.21 -33.41 20.73
#